data_AF-A0A817DHX3-F1
#
_entry.id   AF-A0A817DHX3-F1
#
_cell.length_a   1.000
_cell.length_b   1.000
_cell.length_c   1.000
_cell.angle_alpha   90.00
_cell.angle_beta   90.00
_cell.angle_gamma   90.00
#
_symmetry.space_group_name_H-M   'P 1'
#
loop_
_entity.id
_entity.type
_entity.pdbx_description
1 polymer ?
#
loop_
_entity_poly.entity_id
_entity_poly.type
_entity_poly.pdbx_seq_one_letter_code
_entity_poly.pdbx_strand_id
1 'polypeptide(L)'
;MRRRSLYYITHAVGNKIQITTVFIIFELALLLFRFIVSCFLISCMTLLGLLLSSDSGNKILLQITTLLTVIMFSLLLSEIMPPSSHAIPIITVYFMCVMIMPVVSVIASVLVLLLHFRNSKNYTMPLWPKESLVTRWKSDPFARGSYSYVAVGATGDDYDILGRPVEYPGDKIPRVYFAGEHTNRNYPATVHGSLLSGLREARRIADTFLGSIYEISAP
;
A
#
# COMPACT_ATOMS: atom_id res chain seq x y z
N MET A 1 9.15 5.54 26.33
CA MET A 1 9.97 6.36 27.26
C MET A 1 11.32 5.67 27.52
N ARG A 2 12.32 5.80 26.64
CA ARG A 2 13.73 5.44 26.96
C ARG A 2 14.72 6.15 26.01
N ARG A 3 14.91 7.45 26.21
CA ARG A 3 16.09 8.19 25.69
C ARG A 3 17.24 7.97 26.66
N ARG A 4 18.40 7.50 26.20
CA ARG A 4 19.66 7.60 26.97
C ARG A 4 20.84 7.87 26.03
N SER A 5 21.22 9.13 25.94
CA SER A 5 22.59 9.57 26.21
C SER A 5 22.56 11.09 26.34
N LEU A 6 22.63 11.55 27.59
CA LEU A 6 22.77 12.96 27.96
C LEU A 6 24.27 13.18 28.21
N TYR A 7 24.92 13.99 27.37
CA TYR A 7 26.24 14.51 27.67
C TYR A 7 26.07 15.97 28.13
N TYR A 8 26.55 16.26 29.33
CA TYR A 8 26.60 17.62 29.86
C TYR A 8 27.96 18.21 29.52
N ILE A 9 27.99 19.29 28.73
CA ILE A 9 29.18 20.10 28.56
C ILE A 9 28.96 21.35 29.41
N THR A 10 29.64 21.44 30.54
CA THR A 10 29.67 22.65 31.37
C THR A 10 30.74 23.56 30.84
N HIS A 11 30.35 24.72 30.28
CA HIS A 11 31.29 25.78 29.93
C HIS A 11 31.08 26.94 30.91
N ALA A 12 32.14 27.32 31.62
CA ALA A 12 32.14 28.53 32.45
C ALA A 12 32.56 29.71 31.58
N VAL A 13 31.70 30.73 31.48
CA VAL A 13 32.03 32.01 30.83
C VAL A 13 31.81 33.10 31.87
N GLY A 14 32.89 33.55 32.50
CA GLY A 14 32.83 34.46 33.66
C GLY A 14 32.19 33.79 34.90
N ASN A 15 31.40 34.56 35.67
CA ASN A 15 30.77 34.11 36.93
C ASN A 15 29.45 33.33 36.75
N LYS A 16 29.12 32.90 35.53
CA LYS A 16 27.90 32.14 35.23
C LYS A 16 28.25 30.77 34.66
N ILE A 17 27.65 29.73 35.24
CA ILE A 17 27.77 28.34 34.78
C ILE A 17 26.67 28.11 33.75
N GLN A 18 27.04 27.81 32.51
CA GLN A 18 26.08 27.48 31.46
C GLN A 18 26.13 25.96 31.23
N ILE A 19 25.00 25.29 31.52
CA ILE A 19 24.85 23.85 31.36
C ILE A 19 24.22 23.59 29.99
N THR A 20 25.01 23.16 29.01
CA THR A 20 24.49 22.76 27.70
C THR A 20 24.19 21.27 27.74
N THR A 21 22.91 20.92 27.58
CA THR A 21 22.43 19.54 27.56
C THR A 21 22.25 19.10 26.11
N VAL A 22 23.05 18.12 25.64
CA VAL A 22 22.93 17.58 24.29
C VAL A 22 22.09 16.30 24.32
N PHE A 23 20.95 16.31 23.61
CA PHE A 23 20.08 15.14 23.45
C PHE A 23 20.34 14.48 22.09
N ILE A 24 20.87 13.25 22.07
CA ILE A 24 20.97 12.44 20.86
C ILE A 24 19.64 11.65 20.70
N ILE A 25 18.91 11.89 19.61
CA ILE A 25 17.57 11.32 19.36
C ILE A 25 17.72 10.08 18.47
N PHE A 26 17.59 8.88 19.05
CA PHE A 26 17.60 7.58 18.34
C PHE A 26 16.35 7.37 17.45
N GLU A 27 15.28 8.12 17.71
CA GLU A 27 13.99 8.06 16.99
C GLU A 27 14.12 8.33 15.47
N LEU A 28 15.09 9.16 15.07
CA LEU A 28 15.32 9.54 13.68
C LEU A 28 15.77 8.35 12.83
N ALA A 29 16.55 7.41 13.39
CA ALA A 29 17.06 6.24 12.66
C ALA A 29 15.93 5.25 12.32
N LEU A 30 14.99 5.01 13.25
CA LEU A 30 13.83 4.16 13.02
C LEU A 30 12.85 4.80 12.02
N LEU A 31 12.69 6.12 12.08
CA LEU A 31 11.90 6.87 11.13
C LEU A 31 12.49 6.76 9.70
N LEU A 32 13.80 6.95 9.55
CA LEU A 32 14.50 6.78 8.28
C LEU A 32 14.38 5.36 7.72
N PHE A 33 14.50 4.34 8.57
CA PHE A 33 14.31 2.94 8.16
C PHE A 33 12.90 2.70 7.58
N ARG A 34 11.85 3.20 8.25
CA ARG A 34 10.47 3.09 7.76
C ARG A 34 10.29 3.76 6.40
N PHE A 35 10.91 4.91 6.19
CA PHE A 35 10.85 5.63 4.92
C PHE A 35 11.58 4.90 3.77
N ILE A 36 12.76 4.35 4.04
CA ILE A 36 13.53 3.59 3.05
C ILE A 36 12.75 2.37 2.58
N VAL A 37 12.12 1.65 3.51
CA VAL A 37 11.26 0.49 3.18
C VAL A 37 10.10 0.90 2.28
N SER A 38 9.39 2.00 2.61
CA SER A 38 8.32 2.51 1.76
C SER A 38 8.79 2.88 0.35
N CYS A 39 9.92 3.57 0.21
CA CYS A 39 10.49 3.92 -1.10
C CYS A 39 10.88 2.68 -1.92
N PHE A 40 11.46 1.68 -1.27
CA PHE A 40 11.77 0.41 -1.92
C PHE A 40 10.51 -0.28 -2.46
N LEU A 41 9.43 -0.29 -1.66
CA LEU A 41 8.14 -0.85 -2.06
C LEU A 41 7.53 -0.09 -3.24
N ILE A 42 7.56 1.25 -3.22
CA ILE A 42 7.07 2.09 -4.34
C ILE A 42 7.86 1.79 -5.62
N SER A 43 9.19 1.68 -5.53
CA SER A 43 10.04 1.33 -6.67
C SER A 43 9.70 -0.06 -7.22
N CYS A 44 9.52 -1.05 -6.34
CA CYS A 44 9.09 -2.40 -6.71
C CYS A 44 7.73 -2.39 -7.42
N MET A 45 6.74 -1.67 -6.91
CA MET A 45 5.42 -1.52 -7.54
C MET A 45 5.50 -0.83 -8.90
N THR A 46 6.38 0.16 -9.05
CA THR A 46 6.61 0.85 -10.33
C THR A 46 7.19 -0.09 -11.38
N LEU A 47 8.19 -0.91 -11.00
CA LEU A 47 8.76 -1.94 -11.87
C LEU A 47 7.73 -3.01 -12.24
N LEU A 48 6.94 -3.48 -11.27
CA LEU A 48 5.85 -4.43 -11.52
C LEU A 48 4.84 -3.87 -12.52
N GLY A 49 4.50 -2.57 -12.42
CA GLY A 49 3.62 -1.90 -13.36
C GLY A 49 4.16 -1.82 -14.79
N LEU A 50 5.48 -1.76 -14.97
CA LEU A 50 6.12 -1.84 -16.28
C LEU A 50 6.11 -3.28 -16.82
N LEU A 51 6.41 -4.26 -15.97
CA LEU A 51 6.44 -5.69 -16.31
C LEU A 51 5.06 -6.27 -16.60
N LEU A 52 4.02 -5.73 -15.96
CA LEU A 52 2.65 -6.19 -16.17
C LEU A 52 2.26 -5.95 -17.64
N SER A 53 1.74 -7.00 -18.29
CA SER A 53 1.26 -6.90 -19.67
C SER A 53 0.07 -5.95 -19.78
N SER A 54 -0.01 -5.21 -20.88
CA SER A 54 -1.14 -4.32 -21.18
C SER A 54 -2.47 -5.07 -21.34
N ASP A 55 -2.42 -6.37 -21.67
CA ASP A 55 -3.59 -7.23 -21.80
C ASP A 55 -4.29 -7.53 -20.46
N SER A 56 -3.60 -7.32 -19.33
CA SER A 56 -4.12 -7.62 -17.99
C SER A 56 -5.29 -6.74 -17.56
N GLY A 57 -5.53 -5.61 -18.22
CA GLY A 57 -6.52 -4.59 -17.83
C GLY A 57 -6.16 -3.81 -16.54
N ASN A 58 -5.24 -4.32 -15.72
CA ASN A 58 -4.93 -3.78 -14.40
C ASN A 58 -3.69 -2.87 -14.38
N LYS A 59 -2.97 -2.78 -15.49
CA LYS A 59 -1.79 -1.92 -15.64
C LYS A 59 -2.08 -0.47 -15.32
N ILE A 60 -3.19 0.08 -15.82
CA ILE A 60 -3.58 1.48 -15.56
C ILE A 60 -3.90 1.66 -14.07
N LEU A 61 -4.70 0.76 -13.50
CA LEU A 61 -5.10 0.83 -12.10
C LEU A 61 -3.90 0.79 -11.16
N LEU A 62 -2.95 -0.13 -11.40
CA LEU A 62 -1.71 -0.22 -10.65
C LEU A 62 -0.85 1.05 -10.75
N GLN A 63 -0.79 1.67 -11.93
CA GLN A 63 -0.05 2.94 -12.10
C GLN A 63 -0.76 4.11 -11.40
N ILE A 64 -2.10 4.17 -11.41
CA ILE A 64 -2.87 5.20 -10.70
C ILE A 64 -2.69 5.08 -9.18
N THR A 65 -2.81 3.87 -8.62
CA THR A 65 -2.64 3.65 -7.18
C THR A 65 -1.21 3.89 -6.73
N THR A 66 -0.22 3.58 -7.56
CA THR A 66 1.19 3.91 -7.30
C THR A 66 1.38 5.43 -7.25
N LEU A 67 0.79 6.17 -8.18
CA LEU A 67 0.84 7.64 -8.20
C LEU A 67 0.17 8.25 -6.96
N LEU A 68 -1.00 7.73 -6.57
CA LEU A 68 -1.66 8.14 -5.33
C LEU A 68 -0.81 7.86 -4.09
N THR A 69 -0.17 6.70 -4.03
CA THR A 69 0.72 6.31 -2.91
C THR A 69 1.91 7.26 -2.80
N VAL A 70 2.49 7.65 -3.93
CA VAL A 70 3.60 8.62 -4.00
C VAL A 70 3.15 10.00 -3.49
N ILE A 71 1.96 10.46 -3.87
CA ILE A 71 1.40 11.74 -3.38
C ILE A 71 1.14 11.69 -1.87
N MET A 72 0.50 10.64 -1.37
CA MET A 72 0.23 10.47 0.06
C MET A 72 1.53 10.43 0.88
N PHE A 73 2.55 9.76 0.36
CA PHE A 73 3.87 9.73 0.97
C PHE A 73 4.55 11.09 0.98
N SER A 74 4.42 11.87 -0.11
CA SER A 74 4.93 13.25 -0.19
C SER A 74 4.27 14.15 0.86
N LEU A 75 2.95 14.05 1.03
CA LEU A 75 2.20 14.82 2.02
C LEU A 75 2.65 14.46 3.44
N LEU A 76 2.76 13.16 3.75
CA LEU A 76 3.25 12.71 5.05
C LEU A 76 4.67 13.20 5.36
N LEU A 77 5.57 13.19 4.37
CA LEU A 77 6.93 13.72 4.53
C LEU A 77 6.93 15.23 4.80
N SER A 78 6.05 15.97 4.15
CA SER A 78 5.94 17.43 4.32
C SER A 78 5.47 17.84 5.71
N GLU A 79 4.67 16.99 6.37
CA GLU A 79 4.21 17.24 7.75
C GLU A 79 5.27 16.89 8.80
N ILE A 80 6.13 15.91 8.54
CA ILE A 80 7.12 15.41 9.51
C ILE A 80 8.43 16.21 9.49
N MET A 81 8.79 16.80 8.35
CA MET A 81 10.00 17.63 8.25
C MET A 81 9.75 19.04 8.80
N PRO A 82 10.63 19.57 9.68
CA PRO A 82 10.49 20.95 10.15
C PRO A 82 10.69 21.93 8.97
N PRO A 83 9.92 23.04 8.90
CA PRO A 83 10.12 24.06 7.87
C PRO A 83 11.44 24.80 8.15
N SER A 84 12.55 24.34 7.56
CA SER A 84 13.86 24.98 7.67
C SER A 84 14.15 25.85 6.45
N SER A 85 14.34 27.16 6.67
CA SER A 85 14.50 28.18 5.61
C SER A 85 15.93 28.33 5.04
N HIS A 86 16.95 27.69 5.65
CA HIS A 86 18.36 28.02 5.35
C HIS A 86 19.17 27.01 4.54
N ALA A 87 18.63 25.85 4.17
CA ALA A 87 19.18 24.96 3.14
C ALA A 87 18.17 23.85 2.82
N ILE A 88 18.13 23.38 1.57
CA ILE A 88 17.37 22.17 1.20
C ILE A 88 18.11 20.96 1.79
N PRO A 89 17.53 20.18 2.71
CA PRO A 89 18.24 19.08 3.31
C PRO A 89 18.38 17.93 2.31
N ILE A 90 19.50 17.20 2.38
CA ILE A 90 19.86 16.11 1.44
C ILE A 90 18.74 15.06 1.31
N ILE A 91 18.01 14.82 2.40
CA ILE A 91 16.87 13.91 2.43
C ILE A 91 15.74 14.36 1.50
N THR A 92 15.47 15.67 1.40
CA THR A 92 14.48 16.22 0.47
C THR A 92 14.92 16.02 -0.97
N VAL A 93 16.20 16.21 -1.29
CA VAL A 93 16.73 15.95 -2.64
C VAL A 93 16.56 14.47 -3.03
N TYR A 94 16.86 13.54 -2.11
CA TYR A 94 16.65 12.11 -2.34
C TYR A 94 15.18 11.79 -2.65
N PHE A 95 14.24 12.31 -1.85
CA PHE A 95 12.82 12.07 -2.10
C PHE A 95 12.33 12.74 -3.39
N MET A 96 12.82 13.92 -3.74
CA MET A 96 12.49 14.56 -5.03
C MET A 96 12.92 13.68 -6.22
N CYS A 97 14.11 13.06 -6.16
CA CYS A 97 14.55 12.10 -7.18
C CYS A 97 13.66 10.85 -7.23
N VAL A 98 13.30 10.29 -6.07
CA VAL A 98 12.40 9.14 -5.97
C VAL A 98 11.00 9.45 -6.51
N MET A 99 10.53 10.70 -6.38
CA MET A 99 9.21 11.12 -6.89
C MET A 99 9.17 11.24 -8.41
N ILE A 100 10.28 11.56 -9.07
CA ILE A 100 10.38 11.69 -10.53
C ILE A 100 10.31 10.32 -11.22
N MET A 101 10.91 9.29 -10.62
CA MET A 101 11.02 7.95 -11.22
C MET A 101 9.64 7.31 -11.53
N PRO A 102 8.65 7.31 -10.62
CA PRO A 102 7.29 6.84 -10.90
C PRO A 102 6.58 7.66 -11.98
N VAL A 103 6.74 8.99 -12.00
CA VAL A 103 6.11 9.85 -13.01
C VAL A 103 6.59 9.49 -14.42
N VAL A 104 7.89 9.30 -14.60
CA VAL A 104 8.46 8.85 -15.88
C VAL A 104 7.92 7.47 -16.26
N SER A 105 7.80 6.55 -15.29
CA SER A 105 7.22 5.23 -15.51
C SER A 105 5.74 5.28 -15.94
N VAL A 106 4.92 6.17 -15.36
CA VAL A 106 3.52 6.36 -15.79
C VAL A 106 3.48 6.82 -17.24
N ILE A 107 4.28 7.82 -17.62
CA ILE A 107 4.34 8.33 -19.00
C ILE A 107 4.76 7.21 -19.97
N ALA A 108 5.81 6.46 -19.64
CA ALA A 108 6.26 5.32 -20.44
C ALA A 108 5.17 4.25 -20.57
N SER A 109 4.45 3.95 -19.49
CA SER A 109 3.35 2.98 -19.49
C SER A 109 2.19 3.43 -20.38
N VAL A 110 1.82 4.71 -20.33
CA VAL A 110 0.79 5.29 -21.21
C VAL A 110 1.23 5.20 -22.67
N LEU A 111 2.49 5.50 -23.00
CA LEU A 111 3.02 5.36 -24.35
C LEU A 111 2.94 3.91 -24.84
N VAL A 112 3.34 2.94 -24.01
CA VAL A 112 3.22 1.50 -24.33
C VAL A 112 1.76 1.13 -24.61
N LEU A 113 0.81 1.63 -23.81
CA LEU A 113 -0.61 1.39 -24.05
C LEU A 113 -1.10 2.03 -25.36
N LEU A 114 -0.70 3.27 -25.64
CA LEU A 114 -1.06 3.97 -26.88
C LEU A 114 -0.55 3.23 -28.12
N LEU A 115 0.67 2.67 -28.05
CA LEU A 115 1.24 1.86 -29.13
C LEU A 115 0.55 0.49 -29.23
N HIS A 116 0.21 -0.14 -28.11
CA HIS A 116 -0.42 -1.45 -28.05
C HIS A 116 -1.85 -1.44 -28.63
N PHE A 117 -2.67 -0.45 -28.26
CA PHE A 117 -4.05 -0.32 -28.77
C PHE A 117 -4.14 0.46 -30.10
N ARG A 118 -3.01 0.73 -30.75
CA ARG A 118 -3.00 1.43 -32.05
C ARG A 118 -3.64 0.56 -33.12
N ASN A 119 -4.78 1.02 -33.66
CA ASN A 119 -5.54 0.28 -34.66
C ASN A 119 -4.79 0.21 -36.00
N SER A 120 -4.61 -1.00 -36.52
CA SER A 120 -3.88 -1.29 -37.76
C SER A 120 -4.46 -0.63 -39.01
N LYS A 121 -5.72 -0.19 -38.99
CA LYS A 121 -6.41 0.30 -40.19
C LYS A 121 -5.98 1.70 -40.66
N ASN A 122 -5.40 2.52 -39.79
CA ASN A 122 -5.12 3.93 -40.09
C ASN A 122 -3.62 4.29 -40.10
N TYR A 123 -2.72 3.32 -39.86
CA TYR A 123 -1.29 3.61 -39.70
C TYR A 123 -0.42 2.51 -40.31
N THR A 124 0.50 2.88 -41.19
CA THR A 124 1.59 2.01 -41.64
C THR A 124 2.64 1.92 -40.54
N MET A 125 3.08 0.70 -40.22
CA MET A 125 4.19 0.51 -39.28
C MET A 125 5.46 1.09 -39.95
N PRO A 126 6.19 1.99 -39.27
CA PRO A 126 7.46 2.46 -39.82
C PRO A 126 8.46 1.30 -39.93
N LEU A 127 9.46 1.40 -40.81
CA LEU A 127 10.37 0.29 -41.15
C LEU A 127 11.38 -0.12 -40.05
N TRP A 128 11.47 0.64 -38.95
CA TRP A 128 12.49 0.45 -37.92
C TRP A 128 12.24 -0.69 -36.90
N PRO A 129 11.00 -1.08 -36.53
CA PRO A 129 10.77 -2.27 -35.73
C PRO A 129 10.88 -3.51 -36.64
N LYS A 130 11.92 -4.31 -36.42
CA LYS A 130 12.13 -5.56 -37.19
C LYS A 130 11.24 -6.70 -36.71
N GLU A 131 11.00 -6.76 -35.40
CA GLU A 131 10.25 -7.82 -34.74
C GLU A 131 9.49 -7.27 -33.53
N SER A 132 8.42 -7.94 -33.12
CA SER A 132 7.66 -7.59 -31.92
C SER A 132 7.22 -8.85 -31.19
N LEU A 133 7.36 -8.86 -29.86
CA LEU A 133 6.85 -9.92 -29.00
C LEU A 133 5.58 -9.42 -28.30
N VAL A 134 4.45 -10.07 -28.56
CA VAL A 134 3.17 -9.76 -27.91
C VAL A 134 2.87 -10.84 -26.89
N THR A 135 2.80 -10.47 -25.60
CA THR A 135 2.42 -11.38 -24.53
C THR A 135 0.90 -11.51 -24.50
N ARG A 136 0.36 -12.73 -24.49
CA ARG A 136 -1.10 -12.99 -24.56
C ARG A 136 -1.67 -13.42 -23.21
N TRP A 137 -1.58 -12.55 -22.21
CA TRP A 137 -2.01 -12.86 -20.84
C TRP A 137 -3.50 -13.17 -20.75
N LYS A 138 -4.33 -12.54 -21.59
CA LYS A 138 -5.78 -12.77 -21.60
C LYS A 138 -6.16 -14.20 -22.03
N SER A 139 -5.37 -14.83 -22.89
CA SER A 139 -5.65 -16.19 -23.41
C SER A 139 -4.80 -17.28 -22.76
N ASP A 140 -3.86 -16.92 -21.90
CA ASP A 140 -2.98 -17.87 -21.23
C ASP A 140 -3.71 -18.51 -20.01
N PRO A 141 -3.95 -19.84 -20.02
CA PRO A 141 -4.60 -20.54 -18.91
C PRO A 141 -3.85 -20.43 -17.58
N PHE A 142 -2.54 -20.17 -17.62
CA PHE A 142 -1.71 -20.00 -16.44
C PHE A 142 -1.69 -18.56 -15.90
N ALA A 143 -2.15 -17.57 -16.69
CA ALA A 143 -2.09 -16.17 -16.30
C ALA A 143 -3.14 -15.75 -15.25
N ARG A 144 -4.16 -16.58 -14.97
CA ARG A 144 -5.17 -16.58 -13.86
C ARG A 144 -5.73 -15.22 -13.33
N GLY A 145 -5.45 -14.10 -13.96
CA GLY A 145 -5.81 -12.75 -13.50
C GLY A 145 -4.96 -12.27 -12.31
N SER A 146 -4.97 -10.96 -12.07
CA SER A 146 -4.27 -10.33 -10.94
C SER A 146 -5.21 -9.83 -9.82
N TYR A 147 -6.53 -9.97 -10.00
CA TYR A 147 -7.54 -9.65 -8.98
C TYR A 147 -8.33 -10.91 -8.61
N SER A 148 -8.64 -11.03 -7.32
CA SER A 148 -9.73 -11.87 -6.87
C SER A 148 -11.03 -11.33 -7.47
N TYR A 149 -11.64 -12.13 -8.34
CA TYR A 149 -12.93 -11.83 -8.94
C TYR A 149 -13.96 -12.88 -8.50
N VAL A 150 -15.23 -12.50 -8.52
CA VAL A 150 -16.34 -13.40 -8.23
C VAL A 150 -16.51 -14.31 -9.43
N ALA A 151 -16.21 -15.60 -9.25
CA ALA A 151 -16.34 -16.57 -10.32
C ALA A 151 -17.78 -16.65 -10.83
N VAL A 152 -17.94 -16.94 -12.13
CA VAL A 152 -19.28 -17.21 -12.68
C VAL A 152 -19.88 -18.41 -11.93
N GLY A 153 -21.06 -18.21 -11.36
CA GLY A 153 -21.72 -19.21 -10.52
C GLY A 153 -21.45 -19.09 -9.02
N ALA A 154 -20.59 -18.16 -8.58
CA ALA A 154 -20.43 -17.86 -7.17
C ALA A 154 -21.69 -17.19 -6.60
N THR A 155 -21.99 -17.48 -5.34
CA THR A 155 -23.18 -17.02 -4.62
C THR A 155 -22.78 -16.18 -3.42
N GLY A 156 -23.77 -15.51 -2.80
CA GLY A 156 -23.53 -14.79 -1.55
C GLY A 156 -23.00 -15.69 -0.42
N ASP A 157 -23.26 -16.99 -0.47
CA ASP A 157 -22.84 -17.94 0.55
C ASP A 157 -21.33 -18.19 0.51
N ASP A 158 -20.70 -18.05 -0.64
CA ASP A 158 -19.25 -18.17 -0.78
C ASP A 158 -18.51 -17.13 0.09
N TYR A 159 -19.08 -15.93 0.21
CA TYR A 159 -18.55 -14.88 1.08
C TYR A 159 -18.70 -15.20 2.57
N ASP A 160 -19.77 -15.88 2.99
CA ASP A 160 -19.89 -16.32 4.38
C ASP A 160 -18.94 -17.45 4.70
N ILE A 161 -18.76 -18.36 3.75
CA ILE A 161 -17.82 -19.47 3.87
C ILE A 161 -16.39 -18.94 4.02
N LEU A 162 -16.05 -17.85 3.32
CA LEU A 162 -14.78 -17.15 3.48
C LEU A 162 -14.70 -16.36 4.79
N GLY A 163 -15.83 -15.82 5.26
CA GLY A 163 -15.94 -15.02 6.48
C GLY A 163 -16.18 -15.81 7.77
N ARG A 164 -16.26 -17.14 7.73
CA ARG A 164 -16.55 -17.97 8.89
C ARG A 164 -15.30 -18.13 9.76
N PRO A 165 -15.40 -18.03 11.10
CA PRO A 165 -14.27 -18.31 11.98
C PRO A 165 -13.76 -19.73 11.80
N VAL A 166 -12.46 -19.94 12.02
CA VAL A 166 -11.87 -21.29 11.97
C VAL A 166 -12.14 -21.99 13.29
N GLU A 167 -12.94 -23.05 13.23
CA GLU A 167 -13.22 -23.94 14.34
C GLU A 167 -12.21 -25.07 14.39
N TYR A 168 -11.60 -25.30 15.55
CA TYR A 168 -10.68 -26.41 15.80
C TYR A 168 -11.36 -27.46 16.69
N PRO A 169 -11.25 -28.76 16.36
CA PRO A 169 -11.80 -29.81 17.21
C PRO A 169 -11.22 -29.73 18.63
N GLY A 170 -12.08 -29.49 19.62
CA GLY A 170 -11.72 -29.38 21.04
C GLY A 170 -11.59 -27.96 21.58
N ASP A 171 -11.57 -26.93 20.72
CA ASP A 171 -11.65 -25.54 21.16
C ASP A 171 -13.12 -25.12 21.36
N LYS A 172 -13.41 -24.46 22.49
CA LYS A 172 -14.74 -23.88 22.75
C LYS A 172 -14.96 -22.53 22.05
N ILE A 173 -13.88 -21.88 21.62
CA ILE A 173 -13.87 -20.53 21.07
C ILE A 173 -12.99 -20.53 19.80
N PRO A 174 -13.45 -19.99 18.67
CA PRO A 174 -12.61 -19.84 17.48
C PRO A 174 -11.41 -18.95 17.77
N ARG A 175 -10.23 -19.34 17.28
CA ARG A 175 -8.99 -18.55 17.44
C ARG A 175 -8.69 -17.63 16.27
N VAL A 176 -9.24 -17.95 15.10
CA VAL A 176 -8.98 -17.22 13.85
C VAL A 176 -10.30 -16.73 13.28
N TYR A 177 -10.39 -15.44 13.04
CA TYR A 177 -11.53 -14.75 12.44
C TYR A 177 -11.06 -14.07 11.15
N PHE A 178 -11.89 -14.11 10.10
CA PHE A 178 -11.57 -13.50 8.81
C PHE A 178 -12.33 -12.20 8.63
N ALA A 179 -11.59 -11.14 8.35
CA ALA A 179 -12.10 -9.84 7.97
C ALA A 179 -11.46 -9.40 6.65
N GLY A 180 -12.21 -8.60 5.88
CA GLY A 180 -11.80 -8.09 4.58
C GLY A 180 -12.98 -8.06 3.62
N GLU A 181 -12.81 -7.31 2.53
CA GLU A 181 -13.82 -7.15 1.48
C GLU A 181 -14.32 -8.48 0.86
N HIS A 182 -13.49 -9.52 0.91
CA HIS A 182 -13.80 -10.87 0.44
C HIS A 182 -14.77 -11.64 1.36
N THR A 183 -15.12 -11.08 2.52
CA THR A 183 -16.05 -11.69 3.50
C THR A 183 -17.38 -10.95 3.60
N ASN A 184 -17.58 -9.89 2.80
CA ASN A 184 -18.75 -9.02 2.84
C ASN A 184 -19.51 -9.05 1.50
N ARG A 185 -20.73 -9.61 1.54
CA ARG A 185 -21.62 -9.76 0.38
C ARG A 185 -22.10 -8.43 -0.21
N ASN A 186 -22.36 -7.44 0.65
CA ASN A 186 -23.05 -6.21 0.26
C ASN A 186 -22.09 -5.19 -0.38
N TYR A 187 -20.80 -5.27 -0.02
CA TYR A 187 -19.78 -4.32 -0.45
C TYR A 187 -18.48 -5.04 -0.86
N PRO A 188 -18.52 -5.96 -1.84
CA PRO A 188 -17.35 -6.70 -2.28
C PRO A 188 -16.34 -5.78 -2.97
N ALA A 189 -15.05 -6.10 -2.85
CA ALA A 189 -13.95 -5.32 -3.45
C ALA A 189 -13.92 -3.83 -3.03
N THR A 190 -14.42 -3.49 -1.83
CA THR A 190 -14.43 -2.11 -1.33
C THR A 190 -13.81 -1.97 0.06
N VAL A 191 -13.23 -0.79 0.31
CA VAL A 191 -12.71 -0.39 1.62
C VAL A 191 -13.81 -0.41 2.70
N HIS A 192 -15.04 -0.01 2.35
CA HIS A 192 -16.16 -0.02 3.29
C HIS A 192 -16.52 -1.46 3.69
N GLY A 193 -16.52 -2.40 2.74
CA GLY A 193 -16.70 -3.82 3.01
C GLY A 193 -15.66 -4.37 3.98
N SER A 194 -14.39 -3.99 3.78
CA SER A 194 -13.28 -4.34 4.68
C SER A 194 -13.49 -3.79 6.10
N LEU A 195 -13.81 -2.51 6.25
CA LEU A 195 -14.08 -1.89 7.54
C LEU A 195 -15.25 -2.55 8.28
N LEU A 196 -16.39 -2.73 7.60
CA LEU A 196 -17.59 -3.34 8.19
C LEU A 196 -17.34 -4.78 8.64
N SER A 197 -16.65 -5.58 7.82
CA SER A 197 -16.28 -6.95 8.20
C SER A 197 -15.31 -6.99 9.39
N GLY A 198 -14.39 -6.03 9.48
CA GLY A 198 -13.52 -5.86 10.65
C GLY A 198 -14.30 -5.56 11.93
N LEU A 199 -15.28 -4.66 11.87
CA LEU A 199 -16.18 -4.38 12.99
C LEU A 199 -17.03 -5.60 13.36
N ARG A 200 -17.49 -6.37 12.36
CA ARG A 200 -18.23 -7.62 12.57
C ARG A 200 -17.40 -8.64 13.35
N GLU A 201 -16.15 -8.89 12.95
CA GLU A 201 -15.30 -9.86 13.66
C GLU A 201 -14.86 -9.35 15.03
N ALA A 202 -14.53 -8.06 15.15
CA ALA A 202 -14.22 -7.45 16.45
C ALA A 202 -15.39 -7.60 17.43
N ARG A 203 -16.62 -7.42 16.94
CA ARG A 203 -17.83 -7.64 17.72
C ARG A 203 -18.01 -9.12 18.10
N ARG A 204 -17.87 -10.07 17.18
CA ARG A 204 -17.94 -11.51 17.49
C ARG A 204 -16.96 -11.92 18.58
N ILE A 205 -15.72 -11.44 18.48
CA ILE A 205 -14.69 -11.66 19.50
C ILE A 205 -15.15 -11.07 20.84
N ALA A 206 -15.56 -9.80 20.85
CA ALA A 206 -16.02 -9.13 22.06
C ALA A 206 -17.20 -9.89 22.71
N ASP A 207 -18.21 -10.27 21.93
CA ASP A 207 -19.39 -11.01 22.40
C ASP A 207 -18.99 -12.38 22.99
N THR A 208 -17.95 -13.02 22.45
CA THR A 208 -17.46 -14.32 22.93
C THR A 208 -16.71 -14.22 24.26
N PHE A 209 -15.95 -13.14 24.48
CA PHE A 209 -15.14 -12.96 25.71
C PHE A 209 -15.87 -12.17 26.81
N LEU A 210 -16.73 -11.24 26.45
CA LEU A 210 -17.40 -10.31 27.36
C LEU A 210 -18.89 -10.63 27.56
N GLY A 211 -19.45 -11.55 26.76
CA GLY A 211 -20.89 -11.79 26.67
C GLY A 211 -21.57 -10.78 25.75
N SER A 212 -22.67 -11.17 25.11
CA SER A 212 -23.44 -10.27 24.23
C SER A 212 -24.06 -9.14 25.04
N ILE A 213 -23.71 -7.90 24.72
CA ILE A 213 -24.32 -6.70 25.34
C ILE A 213 -25.69 -6.39 24.71
N TYR A 214 -25.98 -6.95 23.53
CA TYR A 214 -27.23 -6.76 22.80
C TYR A 214 -27.70 -8.10 22.22
N GLU A 215 -28.52 -8.84 22.97
CA GLU A 215 -29.45 -9.77 22.34
C GLU A 215 -30.45 -8.93 21.55
N ILE A 216 -30.20 -8.78 20.24
CA ILE A 216 -31.29 -8.47 19.33
C ILE A 216 -32.03 -9.80 19.21
N SER A 217 -33.11 -9.94 19.99
CA SER A 217 -34.15 -10.93 19.72
C SER A 217 -34.63 -10.71 18.30
N ALA A 218 -34.12 -11.51 17.35
CA ALA A 218 -34.73 -11.58 16.04
C ALA A 218 -36.13 -12.21 16.21
N PRO A 219 -37.17 -11.67 15.56
CA PRO A 219 -38.52 -12.23 15.60
C PRO A 219 -38.60 -13.63 14.99
#